data_AF-A0AAW9IA87-F1
#
_entry.id   AF-A0AAW9IA87-F1
#
_cell.length_a   1.000
_cell.length_b   1.000
_cell.length_c   1.000
_cell.angle_alpha   90.00
_cell.angle_beta   90.00
_cell.angle_gamma   90.00
#
_symmetry.space_group_name_H-M   'P 1'
#
loop_
_entity.id
_entity.type
_entity.pdbx_description
1 polymer ?
#
loop_
_entity_poly.entity_id
_entity_poly.type
_entity_poly.pdbx_seq_one_letter_code
_entity_poly.pdbx_strand_id
1 'polypeptide(L)'
;FYIGGNDSMDAVSKINNYVKNMGLDIKVIGVPKTIDNDLIKTDHTPGFASAAKYICNIALELWFDINCYNKESIMIVEVMGRDTGWIAGSSGILKEVVPGINQLIYLPETAFEEEKFIEDVKGALNKNNKLLIVTSEG
;
A
#
# COMPACT_ATOMS: atom_id res chain seq x y z
N PHE A 1 -25.76 4.48 10.32
CA PHE A 1 -24.65 4.09 9.44
C PHE A 1 -23.33 4.33 10.16
N TYR A 2 -22.35 3.46 10.01
CA TYR A 2 -21.01 3.64 10.59
C TYR A 2 -19.94 3.34 9.54
N ILE A 3 -19.00 4.27 9.33
CA ILE A 3 -18.02 4.24 8.24
C ILE A 3 -16.65 3.88 8.82
N GLY A 4 -16.00 2.82 8.31
CA GLY A 4 -14.66 2.46 8.77
C GLY A 4 -14.14 1.11 8.26
N GLY A 5 -13.02 0.69 8.84
CA GLY A 5 -12.32 -0.56 8.50
C GLY A 5 -12.75 -1.74 9.36
N ASN A 6 -11.85 -2.68 9.58
CA ASN A 6 -12.10 -3.95 10.29
C ASN A 6 -12.78 -3.75 11.65
N ASP A 7 -12.20 -2.93 12.52
CA ASP A 7 -12.74 -2.68 13.88
C ASP A 7 -14.11 -2.01 13.85
N SER A 8 -14.37 -1.18 12.84
CA SER A 8 -15.68 -0.55 12.68
C SER A 8 -16.74 -1.57 12.25
N MET A 9 -16.38 -2.54 11.41
CA MET A 9 -17.29 -3.63 11.02
C MET A 9 -17.58 -4.57 12.18
N ASP A 10 -16.60 -4.83 13.05
CA ASP A 10 -16.82 -5.56 14.30
C ASP A 10 -17.77 -4.80 15.25
N ALA A 11 -17.56 -3.50 15.44
CA ALA A 11 -18.45 -2.64 16.22
C ALA A 11 -19.89 -2.63 15.66
N VAL A 12 -20.04 -2.50 14.34
CA VAL A 12 -21.36 -2.60 13.66
C VAL A 12 -22.05 -3.91 14.00
N SER A 13 -21.34 -5.03 13.92
CA SER A 13 -21.88 -6.36 14.25
C SER A 13 -22.37 -6.44 15.70
N LYS A 14 -21.54 -5.98 16.64
CA LYS A 14 -21.86 -5.98 18.08
C LYS A 14 -23.06 -5.10 18.40
N ILE A 15 -23.10 -3.88 17.87
CA ILE A 15 -24.22 -2.95 18.08
C ILE A 15 -25.51 -3.51 17.45
N ASN A 16 -25.43 -4.09 16.25
CA ASN A 16 -26.57 -4.73 15.59
C ASN A 16 -27.18 -5.85 16.45
N ASN A 17 -26.34 -6.71 17.02
CA ASN A 17 -26.79 -7.80 17.89
C ASN A 17 -27.45 -7.26 19.16
N TYR A 18 -26.87 -6.21 19.78
CA TYR A 18 -27.44 -5.57 20.96
C TYR A 18 -28.83 -4.98 20.68
N VAL A 19 -28.97 -4.18 19.62
CA VAL A 19 -30.24 -3.57 19.19
C VAL A 19 -31.30 -4.64 18.93
N LYS A 20 -30.93 -5.72 18.25
CA LYS A 20 -31.82 -6.85 17.95
C LYS A 20 -32.30 -7.53 19.24
N ASN A 21 -31.41 -7.75 20.21
CA ASN A 21 -31.76 -8.37 21.49
C ASN A 21 -32.68 -7.50 22.35
N MET A 22 -32.61 -6.17 22.20
CA MET A 22 -33.53 -5.24 22.87
C MET A 22 -34.90 -5.10 22.19
N GLY A 23 -35.11 -5.72 21.02
CA GLY A 23 -36.34 -5.57 20.25
C GLY A 23 -36.53 -4.17 19.67
N LEU A 24 -35.45 -3.39 19.53
CA LEU A 24 -35.50 -2.05 18.93
C LEU A 24 -35.50 -2.18 17.40
N ASP A 25 -36.42 -1.49 16.72
CA ASP A 25 -36.40 -1.42 15.25
C ASP A 25 -35.42 -0.35 14.77
N ILE A 26 -34.13 -0.62 14.95
CA ILE A 26 -33.03 0.21 14.45
C ILE A 26 -32.18 -0.65 13.52
N LYS A 27 -31.83 -0.11 12.35
CA LYS A 27 -30.90 -0.76 11.42
C LYS A 27 -29.50 -0.22 11.61
N VAL A 28 -28.56 -1.12 11.89
CA VAL A 28 -27.14 -0.79 12.02
C VAL A 28 -26.44 -1.25 10.76
N ILE A 29 -25.93 -0.30 9.98
CA ILE A 29 -25.33 -0.55 8.66
C ILE A 29 -23.89 -0.03 8.67
N GLY A 30 -22.96 -0.91 8.33
CA GLY A 30 -21.56 -0.58 8.11
C GLY A 30 -21.31 -0.12 6.68
N VAL A 31 -20.46 0.90 6.52
CA VAL A 31 -19.97 1.37 5.22
C VAL A 31 -18.46 1.15 5.19
N PRO A 32 -17.95 0.26 4.32
CA PRO A 32 -16.54 -0.11 4.30
C PRO A 32 -15.66 1.08 3.90
N LYS A 33 -14.57 1.29 4.64
CA LYS A 33 -13.55 2.30 4.34
C LYS A 33 -12.19 1.85 4.89
N THR A 34 -11.24 1.64 4.01
CA THR A 34 -9.83 1.41 4.34
C THR A 34 -8.99 1.72 3.11
N ILE A 35 -7.81 2.29 3.30
CA ILE A 35 -6.85 2.48 2.19
C ILE A 35 -6.02 1.23 1.96
N ASP A 36 -5.93 0.34 2.96
CA ASP A 36 -5.11 -0.87 2.90
C ASP A 36 -5.74 -1.97 2.03
N ASN A 37 -7.00 -1.83 1.62
CA ASN A 37 -7.72 -2.82 0.81
C ASN A 37 -7.82 -4.22 1.42
N ASP A 38 -7.91 -4.29 2.75
CA ASP A 38 -7.81 -5.51 3.54
C ASP A 38 -9.17 -6.02 4.06
N LEU A 39 -10.27 -5.36 3.71
CA LEU A 39 -11.62 -5.80 4.10
C LEU A 39 -12.06 -7.01 3.28
N ILE A 40 -12.40 -8.10 3.98
CA ILE A 40 -12.97 -9.31 3.36
C ILE A 40 -14.31 -9.01 2.64
N LYS A 41 -14.64 -9.86 1.66
CA LYS A 41 -15.90 -9.85 0.86
C LYS A 41 -16.04 -8.72 -0.17
N THR A 42 -15.22 -7.67 -0.11
CA THR A 42 -15.13 -6.69 -1.18
C THR A 42 -13.81 -6.86 -1.92
N ASP A 43 -13.83 -6.64 -3.22
CA ASP A 43 -12.65 -6.67 -4.08
C ASP A 43 -11.80 -5.40 -3.89
N HIS A 44 -12.48 -4.25 -3.80
CA HIS A 44 -11.86 -2.96 -3.55
C HIS A 44 -12.59 -2.17 -2.48
N THR A 45 -11.83 -1.46 -1.64
CA THR A 45 -12.38 -0.60 -0.59
C THR A 45 -12.32 0.88 -1.00
N PRO A 46 -13.34 1.68 -0.63
CA PRO A 46 -13.30 3.12 -0.85
C PRO A 46 -12.05 3.75 -0.22
N GLY A 47 -11.30 4.49 -1.04
CA GLY A 47 -10.05 5.17 -0.67
C GLY A 47 -8.80 4.51 -1.25
N PHE A 48 -8.77 3.18 -1.40
CA PHE A 48 -7.58 2.46 -1.88
C PHE A 48 -7.12 2.94 -3.25
N ALA A 49 -8.00 2.97 -4.26
CA ALA A 49 -7.61 3.35 -5.62
C ALA A 49 -7.01 4.78 -5.71
N SER A 50 -7.51 5.70 -4.87
CA SER A 50 -6.95 7.05 -4.77
C SER A 50 -5.55 7.05 -4.15
N ALA A 51 -5.34 6.27 -3.08
CA ALA A 51 -4.03 6.10 -2.46
C ALA A 51 -3.03 5.43 -3.41
N ALA A 52 -3.43 4.36 -4.08
CA ALA A 52 -2.64 3.68 -5.10
C ALA A 52 -2.22 4.63 -6.23
N LYS A 53 -3.17 5.36 -6.81
CA LYS A 53 -2.87 6.37 -7.84
C LYS A 53 -1.89 7.44 -7.35
N TYR A 54 -2.09 7.92 -6.13
CA TYR A 54 -1.21 8.91 -5.53
C TYR A 54 0.22 8.38 -5.38
N ILE A 55 0.40 7.18 -4.82
CA ILE A 55 1.72 6.56 -4.66
C ILE A 55 2.39 6.29 -6.01
N CYS A 56 1.66 5.83 -7.03
CA CYS A 56 2.22 5.67 -8.37
C CYS A 56 2.75 6.99 -8.95
N ASN A 57 2.01 8.09 -8.78
CA ASN A 57 2.45 9.40 -9.24
C ASN A 57 3.68 9.89 -8.48
N ILE A 58 3.68 9.78 -7.15
CA ILE A 58 4.83 10.19 -6.33
C ILE A 58 6.07 9.36 -6.67
N ALA A 59 5.94 8.03 -6.76
CA ALA A 59 7.03 7.15 -7.16
C ALA A 59 7.60 7.51 -8.55
N LEU A 60 6.74 7.90 -9.49
CA LEU A 60 7.15 8.36 -10.81
C LEU A 60 7.89 9.71 -10.78
N GLU A 61 7.36 10.69 -10.05
CA GLU A 61 7.99 12.01 -9.89
C GLU A 61 9.37 11.88 -9.24
N LEU A 62 9.46 11.08 -8.19
CA LEU A 62 10.68 10.76 -7.46
C LEU A 62 11.71 10.02 -8.34
N TRP A 63 11.25 9.08 -9.18
CA TRP A 63 12.10 8.45 -10.18
C TRP A 63 12.71 9.48 -11.14
N PHE A 64 11.90 10.40 -11.68
CA PHE A 64 12.40 11.42 -12.58
C PHE A 64 13.35 12.41 -11.89
N ASP A 65 13.09 12.77 -10.63
CA ASP A 65 13.99 13.62 -9.85
C ASP A 65 15.37 12.96 -9.73
N ILE A 66 15.47 11.72 -9.25
CA ILE A 66 16.79 11.08 -9.13
C ILE A 66 17.46 10.86 -10.48
N ASN A 67 16.71 10.69 -11.57
CA ASN A 67 17.27 10.47 -12.91
C ASN A 67 17.86 11.73 -13.55
N CYS A 68 17.53 12.94 -13.08
CA CYS A 68 18.08 14.16 -13.67
C CYS A 68 19.53 14.45 -13.25
N TYR A 69 20.04 13.78 -12.21
CA TYR A 69 21.41 13.97 -11.70
C TYR A 69 22.38 12.93 -12.25
N ASN A 70 23.66 13.26 -12.42
CA ASN A 70 24.69 12.30 -12.87
C ASN A 70 25.33 11.46 -11.73
N LYS A 71 24.87 11.60 -10.49
CA LYS A 71 25.43 10.89 -9.32
C LYS A 71 24.69 9.57 -9.08
N GLU A 72 25.34 8.52 -8.59
CA GLU A 72 24.62 7.36 -8.07
C GLU A 72 23.59 7.78 -7.01
N SER A 73 22.37 7.26 -7.05
CA SER A 73 21.28 7.71 -6.16
C SER A 73 20.29 6.59 -5.87
N ILE A 74 19.96 6.44 -4.58
CA ILE A 74 18.90 5.56 -4.09
C ILE A 74 17.84 6.45 -3.45
N MET A 75 16.58 6.23 -3.78
CA MET A 75 15.44 6.89 -3.16
C MET A 75 14.52 5.85 -2.54
N ILE A 76 14.29 5.96 -1.25
CA ILE A 76 13.43 5.06 -0.49
C ILE A 76 12.17 5.81 -0.10
N VAL A 77 11.02 5.21 -0.39
CA VAL A 77 9.68 5.76 -0.11
C VAL A 77 8.92 4.77 0.75
N GLU A 78 8.63 5.17 1.98
CA GLU A 78 7.74 4.43 2.87
C GLU A 78 6.29 4.81 2.58
N VAL A 79 5.40 3.82 2.52
CA VAL A 79 3.97 4.00 2.30
C VAL A 79 3.15 3.19 3.31
N MET A 80 1.89 3.58 3.49
CA MET A 80 0.93 2.84 4.31
C MET A 80 0.81 1.39 3.86
N GLY A 81 0.59 0.47 4.80
CA GLY A 81 0.48 -0.96 4.53
C GLY A 81 1.06 -1.81 5.66
N ARG A 82 0.46 -1.75 6.84
CA ARG A 82 0.95 -2.45 8.04
C ARG A 82 0.92 -3.98 7.89
N ASP A 83 -0.24 -4.50 7.54
CA ASP A 83 -0.47 -5.96 7.48
C ASP A 83 -0.58 -6.46 6.04
N THR A 84 -0.75 -5.54 5.08
CA THR A 84 -0.91 -5.85 3.65
C THR A 84 -0.21 -4.81 2.77
N GLY A 85 0.37 -5.27 1.68
CA GLY A 85 1.23 -4.50 0.79
C GLY A 85 0.52 -3.90 -0.43
N TRP A 86 -0.81 -3.80 -0.44
CA TRP A 86 -1.58 -3.40 -1.63
C TRP A 86 -1.17 -2.02 -2.18
N ILE A 87 -0.89 -1.06 -1.31
CA ILE A 87 -0.49 0.29 -1.70
C ILE A 87 0.92 0.29 -2.30
N ALA A 88 1.91 -0.30 -1.61
CA ALA A 88 3.27 -0.42 -2.13
C ALA A 88 3.31 -1.25 -3.44
N GLY A 89 2.59 -2.37 -3.46
CA GLY A 89 2.47 -3.26 -4.62
C GLY A 89 1.85 -2.58 -5.84
N SER A 90 0.92 -1.64 -5.64
CA SER A 90 0.33 -0.86 -6.74
C SER A 90 1.37 -0.08 -7.55
N SER A 91 2.46 0.36 -6.91
CA SER A 91 3.57 1.04 -7.60
C SER A 91 4.31 0.14 -8.61
N GLY A 92 4.13 -1.18 -8.54
CA GLY A 92 4.71 -2.14 -9.48
C GLY A 92 4.27 -1.94 -10.93
N ILE A 93 3.11 -1.30 -11.16
CA ILE A 93 2.65 -0.94 -12.51
C ILE A 93 3.68 -0.08 -13.26
N LEU A 94 4.51 0.67 -12.55
CA LEU A 94 5.54 1.52 -13.15
C LEU A 94 6.55 0.70 -13.95
N LYS A 95 6.84 -0.55 -13.54
CA LYS A 95 7.73 -1.45 -14.28
C LYS A 95 7.21 -1.79 -15.69
N GLU A 96 5.90 -1.72 -15.89
CA GLU A 96 5.27 -1.97 -17.18
C GLU A 96 5.12 -0.70 -18.03
N VAL A 97 4.83 0.44 -17.39
CA VAL A 97 4.49 1.69 -18.09
C VAL A 97 5.64 2.69 -18.22
N VAL A 98 6.73 2.50 -17.47
CA VAL A 98 7.89 3.41 -17.45
C VAL A 98 9.15 2.68 -17.94
N PRO A 99 9.59 2.90 -19.18
CA PRO A 99 10.79 2.28 -19.71
C PRO A 99 12.03 2.61 -18.87
N GLY A 100 12.80 1.58 -18.52
CA GLY A 100 14.06 1.71 -17.81
C GLY A 100 13.95 2.04 -16.33
N ILE A 101 12.74 2.04 -15.75
CA ILE A 101 12.59 2.20 -14.31
C ILE A 101 13.32 1.08 -13.56
N ASN A 102 14.16 1.46 -12.59
CA ASN A 102 14.86 0.53 -11.72
C ASN A 102 14.25 0.62 -10.33
N GLN A 103 13.34 -0.32 -10.02
CA GLN A 103 12.51 -0.27 -8.83
C GLN A 103 12.54 -1.58 -8.05
N LEU A 104 12.73 -1.48 -6.73
CA LEU A 104 12.50 -2.55 -5.77
C LEU A 104 11.25 -2.24 -4.92
N ILE A 105 10.51 -3.28 -4.55
CA ILE A 105 9.27 -3.15 -3.76
C ILE A 105 9.35 -4.14 -2.60
N TYR A 106 9.16 -3.65 -1.38
CA TYR A 106 9.15 -4.45 -0.15
C TYR A 106 7.77 -4.38 0.50
N LEU A 107 7.21 -5.56 0.79
CA LEU A 107 5.83 -5.75 1.21
C LEU A 107 5.79 -6.54 2.53
N PRO A 108 4.81 -6.29 3.41
CA PRO A 108 4.69 -6.99 4.70
C PRO A 108 4.42 -8.49 4.53
N GLU A 109 3.94 -8.94 3.37
CA GLU A 109 3.72 -10.35 3.06
C GLU A 109 5.02 -11.18 2.94
N THR A 110 6.18 -10.52 2.82
CA THR A 110 7.49 -11.19 2.74
C THR A 110 8.38 -10.74 3.89
N ALA A 111 8.95 -11.70 4.62
CA ALA A 111 9.89 -11.40 5.70
C ALA A 111 11.10 -10.61 5.17
N PHE A 112 11.45 -9.52 5.87
CA PHE A 112 12.62 -8.73 5.55
C PHE A 112 13.91 -9.45 5.97
N GLU A 113 14.84 -9.57 5.04
CA GLU A 113 16.17 -10.14 5.26
C GLU A 113 17.22 -9.11 4.85
N GLU A 114 17.98 -8.60 5.83
CA GLU A 114 18.93 -7.49 5.63
C GLU A 114 20.01 -7.84 4.59
N GLU A 115 20.58 -9.05 4.66
CA GLU A 115 21.62 -9.50 3.72
C GLU A 115 21.09 -9.52 2.28
N LYS A 116 19.87 -10.03 2.09
CA LYS A 116 19.20 -10.08 0.78
C LYS A 116 18.86 -8.68 0.28
N PHE A 117 18.39 -7.78 1.14
CA PHE A 117 18.15 -6.39 0.79
C PHE A 117 19.42 -5.71 0.26
N ILE A 118 20.55 -5.89 0.95
CA ILE A 118 21.84 -5.33 0.52
C ILE A 118 22.27 -5.92 -0.83
N GLU A 119 22.05 -7.22 -1.05
CA GLU A 119 22.32 -7.89 -2.33
C GLU A 119 21.43 -7.34 -3.46
N ASP A 120 20.13 -7.23 -3.23
CA ASP A 120 19.15 -6.70 -4.20
C ASP A 120 19.51 -5.26 -4.61
N VAL A 121 19.86 -4.41 -3.64
CA VAL A 121 20.26 -3.01 -3.86
C VAL A 121 21.53 -2.94 -4.71
N LYS A 122 22.57 -3.72 -4.36
CA LYS A 122 23.82 -3.78 -5.15
C LYS A 122 23.54 -4.29 -6.56
N GLY A 123 22.74 -5.35 -6.70
CA GLY A 123 22.37 -5.93 -7.97
C GLY A 123 21.58 -4.96 -8.86
N ALA A 124 20.71 -4.14 -8.27
CA ALA A 124 19.96 -3.12 -8.97
C ALA A 124 20.85 -1.94 -9.41
N LEU A 125 21.74 -1.46 -8.54
CA LEU A 125 22.66 -0.38 -8.86
C LEU A 125 23.67 -0.73 -9.96
N ASN A 126 24.10 -2.00 -10.02
CA ASN A 126 24.97 -2.50 -11.09
C ASN A 126 24.31 -2.44 -12.49
N LYS A 127 22.97 -2.47 -12.55
CA LYS A 127 22.21 -2.39 -13.81
C LYS A 127 21.91 -0.94 -14.20
N ASN A 128 21.62 -0.10 -13.20
CA ASN A 128 21.33 1.31 -13.38
C ASN A 128 21.76 2.04 -12.09
N ASN A 129 22.59 3.08 -12.21
CA ASN A 129 23.10 3.88 -11.09
C ASN A 129 22.01 4.64 -10.30
N LYS A 130 20.73 4.48 -10.70
CA LYS A 130 19.55 5.04 -10.04
C LYS A 130 18.68 3.91 -9.55
N LEU A 131 18.18 4.04 -8.33
CA LEU A 131 17.30 3.05 -7.72
C LEU A 131 16.16 3.72 -6.96
N LEU A 132 14.93 3.33 -7.26
CA LEU A 132 13.76 3.65 -6.47
C LEU A 132 13.36 2.43 -5.63
N ILE A 133 13.10 2.62 -4.35
CA ILE A 133 12.62 1.58 -3.45
C ILE A 133 11.29 2.06 -2.86
N VAL A 134 10.24 1.27 -3.01
CA VAL A 134 8.94 1.51 -2.36
C VAL A 134 8.75 0.44 -1.31
N THR A 135 8.63 0.83 -0.04
CA THR A 135 8.43 -0.09 1.08
C THR A 135 7.13 0.24 1.79
N SER A 136 6.44 -0.80 2.25
CA SER A 136 5.32 -0.60 3.18
C SER A 136 5.88 -0.27 4.59
N GLU A 137 5.06 0.34 5.44
CA GLU A 137 5.40 0.64 6.84
C GLU A 137 5.50 -0.60 7.74
N GLY A 138 4.93 -1.73 7.29
CA GLY A 138 4.85 -3.01 8.00
C GLY A 138 5.99 -3.97 7.75
#